data_AF-A0A2G8KLS5-F1
#
_entry.id   AF-A0A2G8KLS5-F1
#
_cell.length_a   1.000
_cell.length_b   1.000
_cell.length_c   1.000
_cell.angle_alpha   90.00
_cell.angle_beta   90.00
_cell.angle_gamma   90.00
#
_symmetry.space_group_name_H-M   'P 1'
#
loop_
_entity.id
_entity.type
_entity.pdbx_description
1 polymer ?
#
loop_
_entity_poly.entity_id
_entity_poly.type
_entity_poly.pdbx_seq_one_letter_code
_entity_poly.pdbx_strand_id
1 'polypeptide(L)'
;MKTNEPISDDSKVFLKRIIGIVPCIGFITGIVIGTSIFVSPTGILRGVNGSVGLAFIIWIVCAVLSLIGGLCYTELAAMFSKSGGEFTYIKEAFGPTLAYLRVWTVLMILSPADMAIQSLTVATYLTTPFLGQCTEAPYWSVRLIALCVFSNWRSKCTLGHADDSRSLYTLREGIWGIEV
;
A
#
# COMPACT_ATOMS: atom_id res chain seq x y z
N MET A 1 12.70 -44.11 -40.54
CA MET A 1 12.60 -42.64 -40.74
C MET A 1 11.49 -42.14 -39.83
N LYS A 2 11.83 -41.66 -38.63
CA LYS A 2 10.86 -41.14 -37.65
C LYS A 2 10.57 -39.68 -38.00
N THR A 3 9.32 -39.36 -38.30
CA THR A 3 8.87 -37.99 -38.57
C THR A 3 8.79 -37.22 -37.25
N ASN A 4 9.46 -36.08 -37.19
CA ASN A 4 9.39 -35.13 -36.08
C ASN A 4 7.99 -34.50 -36.04
N GLU A 5 7.25 -34.72 -34.96
CA GLU A 5 6.08 -33.90 -34.61
C GLU A 5 6.56 -32.53 -34.11
N PRO A 6 5.96 -31.42 -34.55
CA PRO A 6 6.25 -30.11 -33.99
C PRO A 6 5.64 -30.00 -32.59
N ILE A 7 6.48 -29.76 -31.59
CA ILE A 7 6.06 -29.40 -30.23
C ILE A 7 5.34 -28.04 -30.33
N SER A 8 4.02 -28.06 -30.22
CA SER A 8 3.20 -26.86 -30.18
C SER A 8 3.33 -26.17 -28.82
N ASP A 9 4.26 -25.23 -28.73
CA ASP A 9 4.40 -24.29 -27.62
C ASP A 9 3.49 -23.08 -27.87
N ASP A 10 2.21 -23.16 -27.51
CA ASP A 10 1.32 -21.98 -27.46
C ASP A 10 0.21 -22.09 -26.41
N SER A 11 0.54 -22.57 -25.21
CA SER A 11 -0.33 -22.38 -24.04
C SER A 11 -0.11 -20.97 -23.47
N LYS A 12 -0.54 -19.94 -24.20
CA LYS A 12 -0.66 -18.58 -23.66
C LYS A 12 -1.62 -18.61 -22.47
N VAL A 13 -1.06 -18.51 -21.26
CA VAL A 13 -1.82 -18.41 -20.01
C VAL A 13 -2.55 -17.07 -20.00
N PHE A 14 -3.85 -17.08 -20.32
CA PHE A 14 -4.69 -15.90 -20.21
C PHE A 14 -5.24 -15.80 -18.78
N LEU A 15 -4.90 -14.72 -18.08
CA LEU A 15 -5.52 -14.41 -16.80
C LEU A 15 -6.98 -14.00 -17.02
N LYS A 16 -7.90 -14.76 -16.45
CA LYS A 16 -9.33 -14.42 -16.46
C LYS A 16 -9.53 -13.11 -15.68
N ARG A 17 -10.19 -12.12 -16.28
CA ARG A 17 -10.56 -10.87 -15.57
C ARG A 17 -11.70 -11.17 -14.59
N ILE A 18 -11.37 -11.35 -13.31
CA ILE A 18 -12.33 -11.78 -12.28
C ILE A 18 -12.92 -10.59 -11.50
N ILE A 19 -12.33 -9.39 -11.62
CA ILE A 19 -12.69 -8.22 -10.82
C ILE A 19 -13.54 -7.26 -11.67
N GLY A 20 -14.78 -7.01 -11.22
CA GLY A 20 -15.69 -6.01 -11.79
C GLY A 20 -15.42 -4.59 -11.31
N ILE A 21 -16.11 -3.60 -11.88
CA ILE A 21 -15.83 -2.18 -11.60
C ILE A 21 -16.20 -1.75 -10.17
N VAL A 22 -17.34 -2.22 -9.67
CA VAL A 22 -17.83 -1.90 -8.31
C VAL A 22 -16.89 -2.42 -7.23
N PRO A 23 -16.48 -3.71 -7.21
CA PRO A 23 -15.51 -4.18 -6.22
C PRO A 23 -14.14 -3.54 -6.40
N CYS A 24 -13.76 -3.15 -7.63
CA CYS A 24 -12.50 -2.43 -7.88
C CYS A 24 -12.48 -1.04 -7.23
N ILE A 25 -13.56 -0.25 -7.37
CA ILE A 25 -13.66 1.08 -6.75
C ILE A 25 -13.63 0.97 -5.22
N GLY A 26 -14.38 0.01 -4.65
CA GLY A 26 -14.36 -0.24 -3.21
C GLY A 26 -12.97 -0.64 -2.71
N PHE A 27 -12.27 -1.49 -3.45
CA PHE A 27 -10.90 -1.89 -3.14
C PHE A 27 -9.93 -0.70 -3.18
N ILE A 28 -9.95 0.11 -4.24
CA ILE A 28 -9.09 1.30 -4.37
C ILE A 28 -9.38 2.30 -3.24
N THR A 29 -10.65 2.51 -2.91
CA THR A 29 -11.03 3.41 -1.80
C THR A 29 -10.49 2.90 -0.46
N GLY A 30 -10.56 1.58 -0.22
CA GLY A 30 -10.05 0.96 1.00
C GLY A 30 -8.54 1.04 1.17
N ILE A 31 -7.76 0.93 0.09
CA ILE A 31 -6.29 1.07 0.17
C ILE A 31 -5.84 2.54 0.32
N VAL A 32 -6.63 3.50 -0.17
CA VAL A 32 -6.33 4.94 -0.05
C VAL A 32 -6.69 5.47 1.34
N ILE A 33 -7.82 5.06 1.90
CA ILE A 33 -8.25 5.44 3.26
C ILE A 33 -7.50 4.55 4.27
N GLY A 34 -6.24 4.90 4.55
CA GLY A 34 -5.38 4.22 5.52
C GLY A 34 -5.34 4.90 6.89
N THR A 35 -4.39 4.49 7.72
CA THR A 35 -4.11 5.05 9.06
C THR A 35 -3.64 6.52 9.04
N SER A 36 -3.27 7.03 7.86
CA SER A 36 -2.72 8.37 7.66
C SER A 36 -3.73 9.50 7.89
N ILE A 37 -5.03 9.24 7.79
CA ILE A 37 -6.08 10.26 8.02
C ILE A 37 -6.08 10.79 9.46
N PHE A 38 -5.61 9.98 10.42
CA PHE A 38 -5.54 10.38 11.83
C PHE A 38 -4.32 11.28 12.11
N VAL A 39 -3.22 11.08 11.36
CA VAL A 39 -1.95 11.81 11.57
C VAL A 39 -1.95 13.13 10.81
N SER A 40 -2.37 13.11 9.54
CA SER A 40 -2.21 14.22 8.60
C SER A 40 -2.82 15.56 9.06
N PRO A 41 -4.06 15.62 9.61
CA PRO A 41 -4.68 16.88 10.02
C PRO A 41 -3.90 17.60 11.13
N THR A 42 -3.35 16.84 12.09
CA THR A 42 -2.56 17.43 13.19
C THR A 42 -1.24 18.02 12.69
N GLY A 43 -0.62 17.41 11.68
CA GLY A 43 0.59 17.91 11.04
C GLY A 43 0.34 19.21 10.26
N ILE A 44 -0.73 19.23 9.46
CA ILE A 44 -1.10 20.42 8.67
C ILE A 44 -1.44 21.58 9.60
N LEU A 45 -2.28 21.35 10.63
CA LEU A 45 -2.74 22.40 11.54
C LEU A 45 -1.58 23.04 12.32
N ARG A 46 -0.58 22.24 12.72
CA ARG A 46 0.65 22.74 13.34
C ARG A 46 1.48 23.59 12.37
N GLY A 47 1.54 23.22 11.09
CA GLY A 47 2.26 23.97 10.05
C GLY A 47 1.61 25.30 9.67
N VAL A 48 0.30 25.46 9.85
CA VAL A 48 -0.45 26.69 9.54
C VAL A 48 -0.82 27.51 10.78
N ASN A 49 -0.13 27.29 11.90
CA ASN A 49 -0.34 28.01 13.17
C ASN A 49 -1.80 28.00 13.67
N GLY A 50 -2.53 26.90 13.47
CA GLY A 50 -3.91 26.75 13.95
C GLY A 50 -4.99 27.35 13.04
N SER A 51 -4.65 27.87 11.86
CA SER A 51 -5.64 28.38 10.90
C SER A 51 -6.36 27.25 10.17
N VAL A 52 -7.64 27.03 10.53
CA VAL A 52 -8.47 25.96 9.93
C VAL A 52 -8.76 26.21 8.45
N GLY A 53 -8.94 27.48 8.04
CA GLY A 53 -9.20 27.82 6.63
C GLY A 53 -8.02 27.48 5.71
N LEU A 54 -6.80 27.79 6.15
CA LEU A 54 -5.58 27.43 5.41
C LEU A 54 -5.37 25.92 5.34
N ALA A 55 -5.70 25.18 6.40
CA ALA A 55 -5.62 23.72 6.40
C ALA A 55 -6.51 23.07 5.33
N PHE A 56 -7.75 23.55 5.15
CA PHE A 56 -8.64 23.06 4.09
C PHE A 56 -8.14 23.38 2.68
N ILE A 57 -7.55 24.57 2.47
CA ILE A 57 -6.97 24.93 1.17
C ILE A 57 -5.83 23.98 0.81
N ILE A 58 -4.91 23.71 1.74
CA ILE A 58 -3.80 22.77 1.53
C ILE A 58 -4.32 21.37 1.21
N TRP A 59 -5.37 20.94 1.91
CA TRP A 59 -5.99 19.65 1.67
C TRP A 59 -6.60 19.53 0.27
N ILE A 60 -7.32 20.56 -0.18
CA ILE A 60 -7.87 20.62 -1.54
C ILE A 60 -6.75 20.63 -2.59
N VAL A 61 -5.68 21.40 -2.38
CA VAL A 61 -4.52 21.42 -3.29
C VAL A 61 -3.89 20.03 -3.40
N CYS A 62 -3.70 19.33 -2.26
CA CYS A 62 -3.20 17.95 -2.24
C CYS A 62 -4.12 16.97 -2.99
N ALA A 63 -5.45 17.12 -2.84
CA ALA A 63 -6.42 16.31 -3.56
C ALA A 63 -6.34 16.53 -5.08
N VAL A 64 -6.22 17.78 -5.53
CA VAL A 64 -6.06 18.12 -6.96
C VAL A 64 -4.75 17.55 -7.52
N LEU A 65 -3.63 17.71 -6.82
CA LEU A 65 -2.35 17.13 -7.23
C LEU A 65 -2.44 15.59 -7.33
N SER A 66 -3.11 14.94 -6.38
CA SER A 66 -3.31 13.49 -6.40
C SER A 66 -4.18 13.03 -7.57
N LEU A 67 -5.23 13.79 -7.91
CA LEU A 67 -6.08 13.52 -9.07
C LEU A 67 -5.28 13.59 -10.37
N ILE A 68 -4.45 14.63 -10.54
CA ILE A 68 -3.61 14.79 -11.74
C ILE A 68 -2.59 13.64 -11.83
N GLY A 69 -1.96 13.27 -10.71
CA GLY A 69 -1.05 12.13 -10.66
C GLY A 69 -1.75 10.81 -11.01
N GLY A 70 -2.96 10.60 -10.50
CA GLY A 70 -3.79 9.44 -10.80
C GLY A 70 -4.15 9.36 -12.28
N LEU A 71 -4.59 10.47 -12.89
CA LEU A 71 -4.90 10.56 -14.32
C LEU A 71 -3.69 10.19 -15.20
N CYS A 72 -2.51 10.75 -14.90
CA CYS A 72 -1.28 10.42 -15.61
C CYS A 72 -0.95 8.93 -15.49
N TYR A 73 -1.10 8.35 -14.29
CA TYR A 73 -0.85 6.95 -14.06
C TYR A 73 -1.87 6.04 -14.79
N THR A 74 -3.13 6.46 -14.90
CA THR A 74 -4.15 5.73 -15.66
C THR A 74 -3.89 5.72 -17.16
N GLU A 75 -3.41 6.84 -17.73
CA GLU A 75 -3.01 6.90 -19.15
C GLU A 75 -1.84 5.96 -19.42
N LEU A 76 -0.84 5.96 -18.53
CA LEU A 76 0.29 5.03 -18.62
C LEU A 76 -0.15 3.56 -18.51
N ALA A 77 -1.08 3.26 -17.61
CA ALA A 77 -1.63 1.92 -17.44
C ALA A 77 -2.46 1.46 -18.64
N ALA A 78 -3.14 2.39 -19.32
CA ALA A 78 -3.89 2.11 -20.56
C ALA A 78 -2.96 1.82 -21.74
N MET A 79 -1.81 2.50 -21.82
CA MET A 79 -0.81 2.26 -22.87
C MET A 79 -0.09 0.91 -22.73
N PHE A 80 0.20 0.48 -21.49
CA PHE A 80 0.98 -0.72 -21.22
C PHE A 80 0.17 -1.81 -20.52
N SER A 81 -0.62 -2.57 -21.29
CA SER A 81 -1.43 -3.71 -20.79
C SER A 81 -0.63 -5.02 -20.62
N LYS A 82 0.65 -4.94 -20.23
CA LYS A 82 1.48 -6.12 -19.92
C LYS A 82 1.39 -6.42 -18.41
N SER A 83 1.34 -7.70 -18.04
CA SER A 83 1.40 -8.11 -16.63
C SER A 83 2.75 -7.69 -16.01
N GLY A 84 2.72 -7.11 -14.80
CA GLY A 84 3.93 -6.70 -14.05
C GLY A 84 3.90 -5.29 -13.44
N GLY A 85 2.83 -4.53 -13.61
CA GLY A 85 2.60 -3.25 -12.91
C GLY A 85 3.68 -2.20 -13.16
N GLU A 86 4.05 -1.44 -12.12
CA GLU A 86 5.05 -0.36 -12.19
C GLU A 86 6.40 -0.81 -12.76
N PHE A 87 6.82 -2.04 -12.46
CA PHE A 87 8.09 -2.59 -12.94
C PHE A 87 8.14 -2.66 -14.46
N THR A 88 7.04 -3.09 -15.08
CA THR A 88 6.98 -3.23 -16.54
C THR A 88 7.04 -1.86 -17.23
N TYR A 89 6.44 -0.82 -16.65
CA TYR A 89 6.51 0.54 -17.20
C TYR A 89 7.95 1.06 -17.23
N ILE A 90 8.69 0.88 -16.13
CA ILE A 90 10.07 1.36 -16.00
C ILE A 90 11.01 0.53 -16.86
N LYS A 91 10.79 -0.78 -16.95
CA LYS A 91 11.61 -1.67 -17.78
C LYS A 91 11.51 -1.33 -19.26
N GLU A 92 10.31 -1.00 -19.74
CA GLU A 92 10.11 -0.66 -21.15
C GLU A 92 10.65 0.75 -21.49
N ALA A 93 10.52 1.73 -20.58
CA ALA A 93 10.98 3.10 -20.83
C ALA A 93 12.50 3.30 -20.64
N PHE A 94 13.09 2.65 -19.64
CA PHE A 94 14.47 2.93 -19.18
C PHE A 94 15.41 1.72 -19.24
N GLY A 95 14.90 0.55 -19.64
CA GLY A 95 15.67 -0.69 -19.71
C GLY A 95 15.77 -1.45 -18.38
N PRO A 96 16.45 -2.62 -18.38
CA PRO A 96 16.41 -3.57 -17.26
C PRO A 96 17.21 -3.11 -16.02
N THR A 97 18.25 -2.30 -16.18
CA THR A 97 19.12 -1.85 -15.08
C THR A 97 18.41 -0.88 -14.14
N LEU A 98 17.71 0.12 -14.69
CA LEU A 98 16.95 1.09 -13.90
C LEU A 98 15.70 0.46 -13.27
N ALA A 99 15.07 -0.49 -13.96
CA ALA A 99 13.96 -1.26 -13.40
C ALA A 99 14.40 -2.10 -12.19
N TYR A 100 15.58 -2.74 -12.25
CA TYR A 100 16.15 -3.46 -11.11
C TYR A 100 16.45 -2.52 -9.93
N LEU A 101 17.09 -1.38 -10.20
CA LEU A 101 17.41 -0.40 -9.16
C LEU A 101 16.14 0.08 -8.45
N ARG A 102 15.07 0.40 -9.20
CA ARG A 102 13.80 0.83 -8.61
C ARG A 102 13.24 -0.23 -7.66
N VAL A 103 13.15 -1.48 -8.11
CA VAL A 103 12.62 -2.58 -7.26
C VAL A 103 13.49 -2.76 -6.03
N TRP A 104 14.81 -2.69 -6.19
CA TRP A 104 15.75 -2.79 -5.07
C TRP A 104 15.54 -1.66 -4.04
N THR A 105 15.40 -0.41 -4.49
CA THR A 105 15.11 0.73 -3.60
C THR A 105 13.76 0.58 -2.90
N VAL A 106 12.72 0.15 -3.63
CA VAL A 106 11.40 -0.06 -3.04
C VAL A 106 11.45 -1.13 -1.95
N LEU A 107 12.07 -2.27 -2.24
CA LEU A 107 12.15 -3.40 -1.31
C LEU A 107 13.02 -3.11 -0.09
N MET A 108 14.17 -2.44 -0.26
CA MET A 108 15.12 -2.21 0.82
C MET A 108 14.84 -0.96 1.65
N ILE A 109 14.20 0.05 1.07
CA ILE A 109 14.05 1.37 1.70
C ILE A 109 12.59 1.76 1.88
N LEU A 110 11.82 1.86 0.79
CA LEU A 110 10.47 2.45 0.86
C LEU A 110 9.49 1.54 1.62
N SER A 111 9.44 0.25 1.27
CA SER A 111 8.55 -0.71 1.92
C SER A 111 8.78 -0.82 3.43
N PRO A 112 10.01 -1.02 3.95
CA PRO A 112 10.24 -1.08 5.39
C PRO A 112 10.03 0.26 6.10
N ALA A 113 10.31 1.40 5.45
CA ALA A 113 10.09 2.72 6.03
C ALA A 113 8.60 3.01 6.22
N ASP A 114 7.77 2.76 5.20
CA ASP A 114 6.32 2.92 5.28
C ASP A 114 5.73 2.03 6.39
N MET A 115 6.22 0.79 6.45
CA MET A 115 5.90 -0.18 7.49
C MET A 115 6.21 0.32 8.91
N ALA A 116 7.36 0.96 9.08
CA ALA A 116 7.79 1.52 10.37
C ALA A 116 6.95 2.73 10.80
N ILE A 117 6.55 3.58 9.86
CA ILE A 117 5.69 4.74 10.14
C ILE A 117 4.31 4.26 10.60
N GLN A 118 3.71 3.28 9.90
CA GLN A 118 2.41 2.75 10.28
C GLN A 118 2.43 2.07 11.65
N SER A 119 3.44 1.26 11.95
CA SER A 119 3.54 0.56 13.25
C SER A 119 3.71 1.53 14.42
N LEU A 120 4.55 2.56 14.26
CA LEU A 120 4.74 3.60 15.27
C LEU A 120 3.46 4.40 15.51
N THR A 121 2.76 4.72 14.42
CA THR A 121 1.48 5.44 14.47
C THR A 121 0.46 4.64 15.29
N VAL A 122 0.24 3.37 14.94
CA VAL A 122 -0.69 2.49 15.66
C VAL A 122 -0.30 2.35 17.13
N ALA A 123 0.98 2.13 17.44
CA ALA A 123 1.45 2.02 18.81
C ALA A 123 1.17 3.29 19.64
N THR A 124 1.33 4.46 19.04
CA THR A 124 1.08 5.75 19.70
C THR A 124 -0.40 5.95 19.95
N TYR A 125 -1.27 5.68 18.97
CA TYR A 125 -2.71 5.82 19.13
C TYR A 125 -3.31 4.79 20.10
N LEU A 126 -2.79 3.55 20.13
CA LEU A 126 -3.22 2.52 21.08
C LEU A 126 -2.86 2.84 22.53
N THR A 127 -1.72 3.51 22.75
CA THR A 127 -1.24 3.83 24.11
C THR A 127 -1.86 5.10 24.68
N THR A 128 -2.27 6.03 23.82
CA THR A 128 -2.92 7.30 24.20
C THR A 128 -4.13 7.14 25.15
N PRO A 129 -5.11 6.22 24.94
CA PRO A 129 -6.26 6.09 25.85
C PRO A 129 -5.90 5.56 27.24
N PHE A 130 -4.84 4.76 27.38
CA PHE A 130 -4.46 4.15 28.66
C PHE A 130 -3.61 5.06 29.55
N LEU A 131 -2.97 6.09 28.99
CA LEU A 131 -1.98 6.91 29.70
C LEU A 131 -2.50 8.28 30.16
N GLY A 132 -3.72 8.67 29.79
CA GLY A 132 -4.28 9.98 30.13
C GLY A 132 -3.47 11.16 29.56
N GLN A 133 -4.00 12.38 29.67
CA GLN A 133 -3.38 13.59 29.09
C GLN A 133 -2.07 14.04 29.80
N CYS A 134 -1.56 13.29 30.78
CA CYS A 134 -0.60 13.82 31.77
C CYS A 134 0.76 13.10 31.86
N THR A 135 1.01 12.02 31.12
CA THR A 135 2.30 11.32 31.17
C THR A 135 2.82 11.07 29.75
N GLU A 136 4.01 11.58 29.44
CA GLU A 136 4.72 11.24 28.20
C GLU A 136 4.77 9.71 28.05
N ALA A 137 4.35 9.20 26.88
CA ALA A 137 4.20 7.77 26.68
C ALA A 137 5.54 7.04 26.94
N PRO A 138 5.57 6.01 27.80
CA PRO A 138 6.81 5.30 28.12
C PRO A 138 7.38 4.68 26.84
N TYR A 139 8.59 5.12 26.49
CA TYR A 139 9.31 4.77 25.27
C TYR A 139 9.39 3.26 25.00
N TRP A 140 9.50 2.47 26.06
CA TRP A 140 9.57 1.02 25.98
C TRP A 140 8.25 0.39 25.53
N SER A 141 7.10 0.88 26.02
CA SER A 141 5.79 0.33 25.66
C SER A 141 5.45 0.58 24.19
N VAL A 142 5.70 1.80 23.70
CA VAL A 142 5.48 2.15 22.28
C VAL A 142 6.38 1.31 21.37
N ARG A 143 7.64 1.09 21.76
CA ARG A 143 8.58 0.26 21.00
C ARG A 143 8.20 -1.22 20.99
N LEU A 144 7.78 -1.78 22.11
CA LEU A 144 7.37 -3.19 22.18
C LEU A 144 6.12 -3.44 21.33
N ILE A 145 5.12 -2.56 21.41
CA ILE A 145 3.92 -2.65 20.59
C ILE A 145 4.26 -2.47 19.11
N ALA A 146 5.10 -1.49 18.75
CA ALA A 146 5.53 -1.29 17.37
C ALA A 146 6.30 -2.51 16.82
N LEU A 147 7.16 -3.14 17.63
CA LEU A 147 7.88 -4.36 17.25
C LEU A 147 6.94 -5.55 17.06
N CYS A 148 5.94 -5.71 17.93
CA CYS A 148 4.92 -6.75 17.79
C CYS A 148 4.06 -6.56 16.53
N VAL A 149 3.69 -5.33 16.20
CA VAL A 149 2.94 -5.04 14.96
C VAL A 149 3.81 -5.31 13.73
N PHE A 150 5.07 -4.87 13.76
CA PHE A 150 6.01 -5.10 12.66
C PHE A 150 6.30 -6.59 12.42
N SER A 151 6.48 -7.38 13.47
CA SER A 151 6.74 -8.83 13.36
C SER A 151 5.53 -9.59 12.81
N ASN A 152 4.32 -9.27 13.28
CA ASN A 152 3.09 -9.87 12.77
C ASN A 152 2.85 -9.56 11.29
N TRP A 153 3.24 -8.35 10.85
CA TRP A 153 3.06 -7.96 9.46
C TRP A 153 4.06 -8.62 8.52
N ARG A 154 5.32 -8.78 8.95
CA ARG A 154 6.34 -9.55 8.23
C ARG A 154 5.90 -11.01 8.00
N SER A 155 5.24 -11.61 8.99
CA SER A 155 4.67 -12.96 8.88
C SER A 155 3.56 -13.02 7.82
N LYS A 156 2.66 -12.04 7.78
CA LYS A 156 1.59 -11.96 6.76
C LYS A 156 2.11 -11.71 5.34
N CYS A 157 3.12 -10.86 5.16
CA CYS A 157 3.78 -10.67 3.86
C CYS A 157 4.46 -11.95 3.35
N THR A 158 4.94 -12.80 4.24
CA THR A 158 5.55 -14.10 3.89
C THR A 158 4.48 -15.12 3.48
N LEU A 159 3.30 -15.08 4.10
CA LEU A 159 2.17 -15.98 3.81
C LEU A 159 1.39 -15.58 2.54
N GLY A 160 1.34 -14.29 2.18
CA GLY A 160 0.65 -13.81 0.98
C GLY A 160 1.25 -14.29 -0.35
N HIS A 161 2.48 -14.82 -0.35
CA HIS A 161 3.10 -15.44 -1.53
C HIS A 161 2.65 -16.89 -1.76
N ALA A 162 1.94 -17.50 -0.80
CA ALA A 162 1.60 -18.93 -0.81
C ALA A 162 0.12 -19.23 -1.11
N ASP A 163 -0.78 -18.23 -1.11
CA ASP A 163 -2.23 -18.46 -1.22
C ASP A 163 -2.80 -17.86 -2.52
N ASP A 164 -2.88 -18.73 -3.52
CA ASP A 164 -3.52 -18.52 -4.81
C ASP A 164 -5.06 -18.42 -4.65
N SER A 165 -5.62 -17.39 -5.30
CA SER A 165 -7.01 -17.25 -5.77
C SER A 165 -8.21 -17.40 -4.80
N ARG A 166 -8.06 -17.82 -3.54
CA ARG A 166 -9.19 -18.03 -2.60
C ARG A 166 -9.25 -17.07 -1.39
N SER A 167 -8.17 -16.34 -1.10
CA SER A 167 -8.02 -15.55 0.14
C SER A 167 -8.58 -14.11 0.13
N LEU A 168 -9.05 -13.59 -1.02
CA LEU A 168 -9.56 -12.20 -1.11
C LEU A 168 -10.87 -11.96 -0.32
N TYR A 169 -11.61 -13.03 0.02
CA TYR A 169 -12.82 -12.92 0.82
C TYR A 169 -12.57 -13.12 2.32
N THR A 170 -11.61 -13.96 2.71
CA THR A 170 -11.25 -14.22 4.11
C THR A 170 -10.35 -13.15 4.73
N LEU A 171 -9.54 -12.44 3.93
CA LEU A 171 -8.74 -11.31 4.43
C LEU A 171 -9.58 -10.07 4.78
N ARG A 172 -10.83 -9.99 4.33
CA ARG A 172 -11.78 -8.96 4.78
C ARG A 172 -12.20 -9.15 6.23
N GLU A 173 -12.27 -10.39 6.72
CA GLU A 173 -12.59 -10.72 8.12
C GLU A 173 -11.37 -10.52 9.05
N GLY A 174 -10.15 -10.76 8.56
CA GLY A 174 -8.93 -10.68 9.39
C GLY A 174 -8.36 -9.27 9.59
N ILE A 175 -8.90 -8.25 8.91
CA ILE A 175 -8.44 -6.85 8.98
C ILE A 175 -9.34 -6.00 9.90
N TRP A 176 -10.57 -6.43 10.18
CA TRP A 176 -11.52 -5.71 11.05
C TRP A 176 -11.88 -6.46 12.35
N GLY A 177 -11.16 -7.53 12.70
CA GLY A 177 -11.36 -8.28 13.94
C GLY A 177 -10.81 -7.61 15.21
N ILE A 178 -11.05 -6.31 15.40
CA ILE A 178 -11.07 -5.68 16.73
C ILE A 178 -12.53 -5.71 17.17
N GLU A 179 -12.80 -6.43 18.26
CA GLU A 179 -14.07 -6.45 18.98
C GLU A 179 -14.73 -5.07 19.05
N VAL A 180 -15.86 -4.92 18.34
CA VAL A 180 -17.15 -4.44 18.86
C VAL A 180 -18.26 -5.20 18.13
#